data_AF-A0A940JM11-F1
#
_entry.id   AF-A0A940JM11-F1
#
_cell.length_a   1.000
_cell.length_b   1.000
_cell.length_c   1.000
_cell.angle_alpha   90.00
_cell.angle_beta   90.00
_cell.angle_gamma   90.00
#
_symmetry.space_group_name_H-M   'P 1'
#
loop_
_entity.id
_entity.type
_entity.pdbx_description
1 polymer ?
#
loop_
_entity_poly.entity_id
_entity_poly.type
_entity_poly.pdbx_seq_one_letter_code
_entity_poly.pdbx_strand_id
1 'polypeptide(L)'
;SITPGIRYEFIDTKASGYYYEKRIFVEDEKKFEDKSNPRSFALLGIGTSWKFNNGTEFYANISQNYRSINFNDMRVMNANARVDPDLRDETGYNIDGGFRGYYKDWLYLDASVFYLRYNDRIGSIFTRDTSFMTYRLRTNVSDSRNFGTEILVEGDILKPITNSRSKYRLTVYASLSLINARYIGSKNKAFDGNLVENVPPVLVRSGLSFGNQKFNITYQFAYQAKQYSDATNAESTPTAVDGAIPAFNVMDLSVSYNWKKFTLYTGVNNLADAKYFTRRADGYPGPGIMPADIRNWYATLQFKFTKEKHSK
;
A
#
# COMPACT_ATOMS: atom_id res chain seq x y z
N SER A 1 -22.24 12.36 -14.40
CA SER A 1 -21.03 12.45 -15.22
C SER A 1 -20.65 11.07 -15.69
N ILE A 2 -20.28 10.92 -16.96
CA ILE A 2 -19.69 9.70 -17.51
C ILE A 2 -18.36 10.12 -18.13
N THR A 3 -17.29 9.41 -17.81
CA THR A 3 -15.93 9.76 -18.21
C THR A 3 -15.25 8.51 -18.76
N PRO A 4 -15.30 8.28 -20.09
CA PRO A 4 -14.52 7.23 -20.72
C PRO A 4 -13.03 7.64 -20.76
N GLY A 5 -12.14 6.66 -20.71
CA GLY A 5 -10.70 6.85 -20.78
C GLY A 5 -10.05 5.79 -21.66
N ILE A 6 -9.07 6.23 -22.46
CA ILE A 6 -8.18 5.37 -23.23
C ILE A 6 -6.74 5.80 -22.99
N ARG A 7 -5.85 4.84 -22.79
CA ARG A 7 -4.41 5.06 -22.68
C ARG A 7 -3.70 4.08 -23.59
N TYR A 8 -2.91 4.59 -24.53
CA TYR A 8 -2.04 3.76 -25.38
C TYR A 8 -0.60 3.84 -24.87
N GLU A 9 0.08 2.70 -24.82
CA GLU A 9 1.47 2.62 -24.43
C GLU A 9 2.30 1.90 -25.49
N PHE A 10 3.51 2.40 -25.69
CA PHE A 10 4.60 1.74 -26.40
C PHE A 10 5.80 1.70 -25.46
N ILE A 11 6.33 0.50 -25.23
CA ILE A 11 7.43 0.26 -24.29
C ILE A 11 8.47 -0.58 -25.01
N ASP A 12 9.72 -0.12 -25.02
CA ASP A 12 10.86 -0.83 -25.59
C ASP A 12 11.94 -0.97 -24.51
N THR A 13 12.01 -2.16 -23.92
CA THR A 13 13.01 -2.47 -22.89
C THR A 13 14.25 -3.03 -23.57
N LYS A 14 15.39 -2.33 -23.44
CA LYS A 14 16.68 -2.75 -24.01
C LYS A 14 17.73 -3.01 -22.94
N ALA A 15 18.57 -4.02 -23.16
CA ALA A 15 19.77 -4.27 -22.38
C ALA A 15 20.94 -4.50 -23.33
N SER A 16 22.01 -3.71 -23.20
CA SER A 16 23.25 -3.85 -23.97
C SER A 16 24.42 -3.79 -22.99
N GLY A 17 25.22 -4.85 -22.91
CA GLY A 17 26.32 -4.93 -21.96
C GLY A 17 26.87 -6.35 -21.81
N TYR A 18 27.39 -6.66 -20.64
CA TYR A 18 27.90 -7.98 -20.30
C TYR A 18 27.67 -8.30 -18.83
N TYR A 19 27.67 -9.58 -18.49
CA TYR A 19 27.66 -10.08 -17.13
C TYR A 19 28.58 -11.29 -16.99
N TYR A 20 28.98 -11.58 -15.76
CA TYR A 20 29.69 -12.80 -15.42
C TYR A 20 28.69 -13.84 -14.89
N GLU A 21 28.59 -14.97 -15.56
CA GLU A 21 27.86 -16.14 -15.05
C GLU A 21 28.79 -16.88 -14.08
N LYS A 22 28.45 -16.83 -12.79
CA LYS A 22 29.21 -17.52 -11.76
C LYS A 22 29.08 -19.03 -11.92
N ARG A 23 30.20 -19.73 -12.13
CA ARG A 23 30.27 -21.18 -12.26
C ARG A 23 31.00 -21.77 -11.07
N ILE A 24 30.56 -22.94 -10.61
CA ILE A 24 31.20 -23.64 -9.50
C ILE A 24 32.33 -24.49 -10.10
N PHE A 25 33.54 -24.39 -9.55
CA PHE A 25 34.75 -25.12 -9.95
C PHE A 25 35.34 -24.77 -11.34
N VAL A 26 34.85 -23.72 -12.00
CA VAL A 26 35.37 -23.20 -13.28
C VAL A 26 35.36 -21.66 -13.24
N GLU A 27 36.20 -21.02 -14.04
CA GLU A 27 36.23 -19.55 -14.17
C GLU A 27 34.87 -19.00 -14.62
N ASP A 28 34.53 -17.82 -14.10
CA ASP A 28 33.29 -17.13 -14.42
C ASP A 28 33.23 -16.81 -15.93
N GLU A 29 32.12 -17.14 -16.58
CA GLU A 29 31.98 -16.88 -18.02
C GLU A 29 31.44 -15.47 -18.26
N LYS A 30 32.20 -14.66 -19.00
CA LYS A 30 31.73 -13.35 -19.49
C LYS A 30 30.73 -13.56 -20.63
N LYS A 31 29.44 -13.32 -20.37
CA LYS A 31 28.39 -13.33 -21.37
C LYS A 31 28.03 -11.90 -21.78
N PHE A 32 28.08 -11.63 -23.07
CA PHE A 32 27.55 -10.39 -23.63
C PHE A 32 26.02 -10.52 -23.78
N GLU A 33 25.31 -9.44 -23.50
CA GLU A 33 23.87 -9.36 -23.62
C GLU A 33 23.51 -8.18 -24.52
N ASP A 34 22.73 -8.47 -25.56
CA ASP A 34 22.03 -7.47 -26.37
C ASP A 34 20.59 -7.96 -26.56
N LYS A 35 19.64 -7.27 -25.93
CA LYS A 35 18.21 -7.62 -25.92
C LYS A 35 17.37 -6.39 -26.18
N SER A 36 16.30 -6.56 -26.93
CA SER A 36 15.22 -5.58 -27.11
C SER A 36 13.88 -6.29 -27.00
N ASN A 37 12.94 -5.69 -26.27
CA ASN A 37 11.58 -6.21 -26.09
C ASN A 37 10.56 -5.08 -26.30
N PRO A 38 10.24 -4.75 -27.57
CA PRO A 38 9.24 -3.75 -27.91
C PRO A 38 7.83 -4.34 -27.79
N ARG A 39 6.91 -3.58 -27.19
CA ARG A 39 5.50 -3.96 -27.06
C ARG A 39 4.61 -2.74 -26.99
N SER A 40 3.37 -2.91 -27.44
CA SER A 40 2.36 -1.86 -27.39
C SER A 40 0.99 -2.41 -27.06
N PHE A 41 0.21 -1.66 -26.30
CA PHE A 41 -1.15 -2.04 -25.91
C PHE A 41 -1.96 -0.79 -25.54
N ALA A 42 -3.29 -0.94 -25.53
CA ALA A 42 -4.21 0.07 -25.06
C ALA A 42 -4.91 -0.42 -23.79
N LEU A 43 -5.11 0.49 -22.84
CA LEU A 43 -5.85 0.29 -21.61
C LEU A 43 -7.12 1.13 -21.69
N LEU A 44 -8.25 0.50 -21.41
CA LEU A 44 -9.55 1.14 -21.41
C LEU A 44 -10.05 1.31 -19.98
N GLY A 45 -10.83 2.36 -19.77
CA GLY A 45 -11.55 2.58 -18.53
C GLY A 45 -12.80 3.41 -18.73
N ILE A 46 -13.74 3.28 -17.80
CA ILE A 46 -14.92 4.12 -17.75
C ILE A 46 -15.28 4.38 -16.29
N GLY A 47 -15.38 5.68 -15.97
CA GLY A 47 -15.87 6.17 -14.68
C GLY A 47 -17.25 6.77 -14.83
N THR A 48 -18.10 6.55 -13.84
CA THR A 48 -19.41 7.17 -13.71
C THR A 48 -19.53 7.79 -12.33
N SER A 49 -20.14 8.98 -12.26
CA SER A 49 -20.49 9.60 -10.99
C SER A 49 -21.82 10.33 -11.06
N TRP A 50 -22.58 10.24 -9.98
CA TRP A 50 -23.87 10.89 -9.82
C TRP A 50 -23.86 11.70 -8.53
N LYS A 51 -23.95 13.01 -8.63
CA LYS A 51 -24.04 13.93 -7.49
C LYS A 51 -25.50 14.34 -7.27
N PHE A 52 -26.00 14.18 -6.05
CA PHE A 52 -27.32 14.64 -5.65
C PHE A 52 -27.24 16.02 -5.01
N ASN A 53 -28.39 16.70 -4.97
CA ASN A 53 -28.51 18.04 -4.40
C ASN A 53 -28.21 18.10 -2.89
N ASN A 54 -28.26 16.96 -2.19
CA ASN A 54 -27.96 16.87 -0.76
C ASN A 54 -26.46 16.74 -0.45
N GLY A 55 -25.57 16.80 -1.46
CA GLY A 55 -24.13 16.66 -1.29
C GLY A 55 -23.62 15.21 -1.28
N THR A 56 -24.49 14.22 -1.49
CA THR A 56 -24.08 12.82 -1.72
C THR A 56 -23.62 12.61 -3.16
N GLU A 57 -22.59 11.80 -3.35
CA GLU A 57 -22.06 11.35 -4.63
C GLU A 57 -22.00 9.81 -4.65
N PHE A 58 -22.66 9.18 -5.62
CA PHE A 58 -22.35 7.80 -6.00
C PHE A 58 -21.32 7.82 -7.11
N TYR A 59 -20.38 6.87 -7.07
CA TYR A 59 -19.41 6.68 -8.14
C TYR A 59 -19.20 5.19 -8.40
N ALA A 60 -18.84 4.87 -9.64
CA ALA A 60 -18.40 3.54 -10.04
C ALA A 60 -17.38 3.69 -11.17
N ASN A 61 -16.34 2.88 -11.14
CA ASN A 61 -15.23 2.94 -12.07
C ASN A 61 -14.76 1.52 -12.41
N ILE A 62 -14.43 1.31 -13.67
CA ILE A 62 -13.72 0.12 -14.15
C ILE A 62 -12.56 0.57 -15.03
N SER A 63 -11.37 0.06 -14.76
CA SER A 63 -10.17 0.41 -15.53
C SER A 63 -9.23 -0.77 -15.65
N GLN A 64 -8.66 -0.96 -16.84
CA GLN A 64 -7.60 -1.92 -17.07
C GLN A 64 -6.27 -1.39 -16.56
N ASN A 65 -5.44 -2.29 -16.02
CA ASN A 65 -4.11 -1.97 -15.54
C ASN A 65 -3.10 -3.03 -16.00
N TYR A 66 -1.83 -2.66 -15.95
CA TYR A 66 -0.72 -3.57 -16.18
C TYR A 66 0.47 -3.15 -15.32
N ARG A 67 1.42 -4.07 -15.15
CA ARG A 67 2.74 -3.79 -14.58
C ARG A 67 3.81 -4.34 -15.51
N SER A 68 4.61 -3.43 -16.06
CA SER A 68 5.80 -3.79 -16.82
C SER A 68 6.75 -4.64 -15.98
N ILE A 69 7.38 -5.62 -16.60
CA ILE A 69 8.60 -6.25 -16.10
C ILE A 69 9.64 -5.15 -15.84
N ASN A 70 10.25 -5.13 -14.65
CA ASN A 70 11.36 -4.23 -14.34
C ASN A 70 12.72 -4.85 -14.69
N PHE A 71 13.77 -4.04 -14.81
CA PHE A 71 15.14 -4.54 -15.03
C PHE A 71 15.60 -5.55 -13.95
N ASN A 72 15.26 -5.30 -12.68
CA ASN A 72 15.53 -6.23 -11.57
C ASN A 72 14.74 -7.53 -11.66
N ASP A 73 13.67 -7.56 -12.45
CA ASP A 73 12.86 -8.75 -12.69
C ASP A 73 13.46 -9.58 -13.83
N MET A 74 14.06 -8.91 -14.82
CA MET A 74 14.77 -9.54 -15.95
C MET A 74 16.13 -10.13 -15.57
N ARG A 75 16.76 -9.62 -14.50
CA ARG A 75 18.08 -10.07 -14.08
C ARG A 75 18.24 -10.08 -12.57
N VAL A 76 18.65 -11.23 -12.03
CA VAL A 76 19.09 -11.37 -10.64
C VAL A 76 20.57 -11.78 -10.64
N MET A 77 21.43 -10.98 -10.01
CA MET A 77 22.85 -11.32 -9.84
C MET A 77 23.06 -12.17 -8.57
N ASN A 78 22.54 -13.38 -8.57
CA ASN A 78 22.72 -14.34 -7.48
C ASN A 78 22.89 -15.75 -8.06
N ALA A 79 23.91 -16.49 -7.64
CA ALA A 79 24.19 -17.85 -8.14
C ALA A 79 23.02 -18.83 -7.89
N ASN A 80 22.23 -18.58 -6.85
CA ASN A 80 21.06 -19.37 -6.49
C ASN A 80 19.75 -18.75 -6.96
N ALA A 81 19.77 -17.76 -7.86
CA ALA A 81 18.56 -17.19 -8.44
C ALA A 81 18.63 -17.14 -9.97
N ARG A 82 17.54 -17.50 -10.63
CA ARG A 82 17.39 -17.43 -12.08
C ARG A 82 16.10 -16.69 -12.42
N VAL A 83 16.05 -16.11 -13.60
CA VAL A 83 14.87 -15.45 -14.15
C VAL A 83 14.34 -16.32 -15.28
N ASP A 84 13.03 -16.52 -15.30
CA ASP A 84 12.35 -17.22 -16.39
C ASP A 84 12.50 -16.42 -17.69
N PRO A 85 13.08 -17.01 -18.76
CA PRO A 85 13.16 -16.34 -20.06
C PRO A 85 11.79 -15.95 -20.64
N ASP A 86 10.72 -16.67 -20.26
CA ASP A 86 9.35 -16.45 -20.73
C ASP A 86 8.55 -15.52 -19.82
N LEU A 87 9.21 -14.76 -18.94
CA LEU A 87 8.56 -13.80 -18.04
C LEU A 87 7.73 -12.77 -18.83
N ARG A 88 6.46 -12.61 -18.44
CA ARG A 88 5.50 -11.68 -19.05
C ARG A 88 5.12 -10.55 -18.10
N ASP A 89 4.66 -9.45 -18.66
CA ASP A 89 4.06 -8.34 -17.90
C ASP A 89 2.83 -8.82 -17.13
N GLU A 90 2.60 -8.27 -15.94
CA GLU A 90 1.36 -8.50 -15.20
C GLU A 90 0.24 -7.68 -15.86
N THR A 91 -0.94 -8.27 -16.03
CA THR A 91 -2.12 -7.57 -16.56
C THR A 91 -3.27 -7.64 -15.58
N GLY A 92 -4.26 -6.77 -15.71
CA GLY A 92 -5.37 -6.77 -14.78
C GLY A 92 -6.49 -5.81 -15.11
N TYR A 93 -7.44 -5.76 -14.19
CA TYR A 93 -8.42 -4.70 -14.13
C TYR A 93 -8.86 -4.45 -12.70
N ASN A 94 -9.31 -3.23 -12.46
CA ASN A 94 -9.84 -2.75 -11.19
C ASN A 94 -11.27 -2.31 -11.42
N ILE A 95 -12.17 -2.75 -10.54
CA ILE A 95 -13.56 -2.30 -10.44
C ILE A 95 -13.71 -1.73 -9.04
N ASP A 96 -14.18 -0.50 -8.94
CA ASP A 96 -14.51 0.13 -7.67
C ASP A 96 -15.83 0.87 -7.78
N GLY A 97 -16.55 0.93 -6.68
CA GLY A 97 -17.80 1.67 -6.62
C GLY A 97 -18.13 1.99 -5.19
N GLY A 98 -18.72 3.15 -4.98
CA GLY A 98 -18.96 3.64 -3.64
C GLY A 98 -19.88 4.83 -3.62
N PHE A 99 -20.06 5.31 -2.40
CA PHE A 99 -20.78 6.53 -2.14
C PHE A 99 -20.06 7.34 -1.08
N ARG A 100 -20.13 8.66 -1.22
CA ARG A 100 -19.59 9.58 -0.24
C ARG A 100 -20.47 10.81 -0.10
N GLY A 101 -20.47 11.43 1.06
CA GLY A 101 -21.22 12.66 1.25
C GLY A 101 -21.31 13.13 2.69
N TYR A 102 -21.86 14.32 2.84
CA TYR A 102 -22.15 14.91 4.14
C TYR A 102 -23.62 14.74 4.50
N TYR A 103 -23.88 14.42 5.76
CA TYR A 103 -25.20 14.48 6.37
C TYR A 103 -25.26 15.66 7.35
N LYS A 104 -26.12 16.64 7.02
CA LYS A 104 -26.38 17.84 7.84
C LYS A 104 -25.10 18.57 8.30
N ASP A 105 -24.06 18.58 7.46
CA ASP A 105 -22.76 19.24 7.67
C ASP A 105 -21.96 18.83 8.93
N TRP A 106 -22.42 17.82 9.68
CA TRP A 106 -21.73 17.33 10.88
C TRP A 106 -21.14 15.95 10.73
N LEU A 107 -21.66 15.12 9.82
CA LEU A 107 -21.21 13.75 9.58
C LEU A 107 -20.81 13.58 8.12
N TYR A 108 -19.61 13.11 7.88
CA TYR A 108 -19.11 12.62 6.60
C TYR A 108 -19.09 11.10 6.61
N LEU A 109 -19.53 10.51 5.51
CA LEU A 109 -19.50 9.07 5.28
C LEU A 109 -18.94 8.82 3.88
N ASP A 110 -17.98 7.92 3.78
CA ASP A 110 -17.47 7.34 2.54
C ASP A 110 -17.49 5.83 2.70
N ALA A 111 -18.14 5.13 1.77
CA ALA A 111 -18.13 3.67 1.75
C ALA A 111 -17.97 3.19 0.32
N SER A 112 -17.02 2.30 0.10
CA SER A 112 -16.66 1.76 -1.20
C SER A 112 -16.49 0.25 -1.13
N VAL A 113 -16.75 -0.38 -2.27
CA VAL A 113 -16.38 -1.76 -2.54
C VAL A 113 -15.46 -1.77 -3.73
N PHE A 114 -14.49 -2.68 -3.71
CA PHE A 114 -13.54 -2.80 -4.81
C PHE A 114 -13.25 -4.26 -5.13
N TYR A 115 -12.82 -4.48 -6.36
CA TYR A 115 -12.37 -5.75 -6.91
C TYR A 115 -11.18 -5.48 -7.83
N LEU A 116 -10.05 -6.11 -7.55
CA LEU A 116 -8.80 -6.01 -8.30
C LEU A 116 -8.46 -7.42 -8.77
N ARG A 117 -8.28 -7.57 -10.08
CA ARG A 117 -7.80 -8.80 -10.70
C ARG A 117 -6.42 -8.54 -11.26
N TYR A 118 -5.43 -9.31 -10.81
CA TYR A 118 -4.12 -9.37 -11.43
C TYR A 118 -3.93 -10.76 -12.02
N ASN A 119 -3.55 -10.82 -13.28
CA ASN A 119 -3.17 -12.03 -13.98
C ASN A 119 -1.65 -12.08 -14.10
N ASP A 120 -1.10 -13.29 -14.10
CA ASP A 120 0.33 -13.54 -14.32
C ASP A 120 1.23 -12.75 -13.33
N ARG A 121 0.88 -12.71 -12.03
CA ARG A 121 1.66 -11.96 -11.03
C ARG A 121 3.08 -12.50 -10.96
N ILE A 122 4.07 -11.62 -11.02
CA ILE A 122 5.50 -11.94 -10.97
C ILE A 122 5.88 -12.19 -9.51
N GLY A 123 6.43 -13.36 -9.25
CA GLY A 123 6.90 -13.76 -7.93
C GLY A 123 8.16 -14.62 -8.01
N SER A 124 8.60 -15.12 -6.86
CA SER A 124 9.75 -16.01 -6.77
C SER A 124 9.34 -17.35 -6.19
N ILE A 125 9.79 -18.44 -6.80
CA ILE A 125 9.56 -19.81 -6.31
C ILE A 125 10.89 -20.55 -6.22
N PHE A 126 11.03 -21.47 -5.27
CA PHE A 126 12.16 -22.40 -5.27
C PHE A 126 11.87 -23.56 -6.23
N THR A 127 12.80 -23.84 -7.14
CA THR A 127 12.76 -24.94 -8.08
C THR A 127 14.13 -25.63 -8.15
N ARG A 128 14.22 -26.77 -8.84
CA ARG A 128 15.48 -27.51 -9.01
C ARG A 128 15.89 -27.55 -10.47
N ASP A 129 17.19 -27.53 -10.73
CA ASP A 129 17.71 -27.75 -12.08
C ASP A 129 17.88 -29.25 -12.37
N THR A 130 18.33 -29.56 -13.58
CA THR A 130 18.62 -30.93 -14.04
C THR A 130 19.71 -31.63 -13.21
N SER A 131 20.49 -30.88 -12.43
CA SER A 131 21.51 -31.38 -11.51
C SER A 131 21.00 -31.47 -10.06
N PHE A 132 19.67 -31.36 -9.85
CA PHE A 132 19.00 -31.36 -8.55
C PHE A 132 19.40 -30.20 -7.60
N MET A 133 20.10 -29.19 -8.10
CA MET A 133 20.44 -28.01 -7.30
C MET A 133 19.22 -27.11 -7.18
N THR A 134 18.89 -26.73 -5.94
CA THR A 134 17.75 -25.85 -5.68
C THR A 134 18.14 -24.40 -5.95
N TYR A 135 17.36 -23.70 -6.76
CA TYR A 135 17.52 -22.28 -7.05
C TYR A 135 16.17 -21.56 -6.99
N ARG A 136 16.19 -20.25 -6.76
CA ARG A 136 15.02 -19.36 -6.75
C ARG A 136 14.75 -18.89 -8.18
N LEU A 137 13.66 -19.33 -8.78
CA LEU A 137 13.20 -18.87 -10.10
C LEU A 137 12.22 -17.70 -9.95
N ARG A 138 12.51 -16.59 -10.61
CA ARG A 138 11.56 -15.48 -10.77
C ARG A 138 10.74 -15.69 -12.04
N THR A 139 9.43 -15.86 -11.90
CA THR A 139 8.50 -16.20 -12.99
C THR A 139 7.10 -15.62 -12.73
N ASN A 140 6.16 -15.75 -13.66
CA ASN A 140 4.74 -15.49 -13.44
C ASN A 140 4.16 -16.64 -12.61
N VAL A 141 3.92 -16.38 -11.32
CA VAL A 141 3.65 -17.39 -10.31
C VAL A 141 2.17 -17.79 -10.29
N SER A 142 1.26 -16.81 -10.34
CA SER A 142 -0.17 -17.05 -10.26
C SER A 142 -0.97 -15.79 -10.58
N ASP A 143 -2.25 -15.96 -10.88
CA ASP A 143 -3.20 -14.85 -10.79
C ASP A 143 -3.54 -14.56 -9.32
N SER A 144 -4.02 -13.35 -9.05
CA SER A 144 -4.56 -12.95 -7.75
C SER A 144 -5.87 -12.19 -7.90
N ARG A 145 -6.67 -12.26 -6.85
CA ARG A 145 -7.94 -11.55 -6.72
C ARG A 145 -7.98 -10.87 -5.36
N ASN A 146 -8.16 -9.56 -5.37
CA ASN A 146 -8.34 -8.78 -4.15
C ASN A 146 -9.71 -8.13 -4.23
N PHE A 147 -10.59 -8.46 -3.30
CA PHE A 147 -11.85 -7.75 -3.17
C PHE A 147 -12.03 -7.30 -1.74
N GLY A 148 -12.74 -6.20 -1.54
CA GLY A 148 -12.86 -5.63 -0.23
C GLY A 148 -13.89 -4.52 -0.13
N THR A 149 -14.01 -4.02 1.08
CA THR A 149 -14.87 -2.90 1.42
C THR A 149 -14.06 -1.94 2.26
N GLU A 150 -14.18 -0.65 1.95
CA GLU A 150 -13.59 0.43 2.73
C GLU A 150 -14.70 1.35 3.23
N ILE A 151 -14.61 1.74 4.48
CA ILE A 151 -15.58 2.62 5.13
C ILE A 151 -14.79 3.69 5.88
N LEU A 152 -15.19 4.94 5.74
CA LEU A 152 -14.71 6.08 6.53
C LEU A 152 -15.93 6.84 7.03
N VAL A 153 -16.00 7.01 8.34
CA VAL A 153 -16.99 7.85 9.02
C VAL A 153 -16.22 8.92 9.78
N GLU A 154 -16.56 10.19 9.59
CA GLU A 154 -15.99 11.30 10.35
C GLU A 154 -17.11 12.23 10.78
N GLY A 155 -17.16 12.62 12.05
CA GLY A 155 -18.20 13.51 12.54
C GLY A 155 -17.72 14.51 13.59
N ASP A 156 -18.18 15.76 13.47
CA ASP A 156 -18.07 16.77 14.51
C ASP A 156 -19.28 16.69 15.45
N ILE A 157 -19.10 15.98 16.57
CA ILE A 157 -20.17 15.63 17.49
C ILE A 157 -20.73 16.86 18.22
N LEU A 158 -19.94 17.93 18.36
CA LEU A 158 -20.40 19.15 19.04
C LEU A 158 -21.35 19.99 18.17
N LYS A 159 -21.32 19.86 16.84
CA LYS A 159 -22.24 20.58 15.95
C LYS A 159 -23.71 20.30 16.26
N PRO A 160 -24.21 19.04 16.23
CA PRO A 160 -25.61 18.75 16.50
C PRO A 160 -25.99 19.02 17.97
N ILE A 161 -25.10 18.77 18.93
CA ILE A 161 -25.38 18.95 20.37
C ILE A 161 -25.55 20.43 20.71
N THR A 162 -24.74 21.31 20.10
CA THR A 162 -24.74 22.74 20.43
C THR A 162 -25.46 23.62 19.41
N ASN A 163 -26.15 23.01 18.44
CA ASN A 163 -26.72 23.71 17.28
C ASN A 163 -25.69 24.65 16.62
N SER A 164 -24.47 24.14 16.41
CA SER A 164 -23.35 24.86 15.80
C SER A 164 -22.88 26.13 16.55
N ARG A 165 -23.20 26.27 17.85
CA ARG A 165 -22.79 27.44 18.68
C ARG A 165 -21.49 27.21 19.45
N SER A 166 -20.99 25.98 19.51
CA SER A 166 -19.77 25.66 20.24
C SER A 166 -18.55 26.41 19.69
N LYS A 167 -17.73 26.95 20.60
CA LYS A 167 -16.39 27.48 20.25
C LYS A 167 -15.33 26.37 20.06
N TYR A 168 -15.69 25.14 20.42
CA TYR A 168 -14.85 23.95 20.34
C TYR A 168 -15.43 22.96 19.33
N ARG A 169 -14.54 22.18 18.73
CA ARG A 169 -14.85 21.09 17.81
C ARG A 169 -14.41 19.77 18.45
N LEU A 170 -15.26 18.75 18.35
CA LEU A 170 -14.94 17.38 18.74
C LEU A 170 -15.17 16.49 17.52
N THR A 171 -14.11 16.29 16.75
CA THR A 171 -14.13 15.41 15.58
C THR A 171 -13.80 13.99 16.01
N VAL A 172 -14.66 13.05 15.66
CA VAL A 172 -14.42 11.60 15.82
C VAL A 172 -14.40 11.00 14.43
N TYR A 173 -13.39 10.20 14.12
CA TYR A 173 -13.36 9.43 12.88
C TYR A 173 -13.07 7.96 13.12
N ALA A 174 -13.57 7.13 12.22
CA ALA A 174 -13.29 5.71 12.13
C ALA A 174 -13.20 5.31 10.66
N SER A 175 -12.14 4.61 10.30
CA SER A 175 -11.88 4.03 9.00
C SER A 175 -11.65 2.53 9.16
N LEU A 176 -12.28 1.74 8.29
CA LEU A 176 -12.23 0.29 8.26
C LEU A 176 -11.98 -0.16 6.82
N SER A 177 -10.92 -0.94 6.60
CA SER A 177 -10.73 -1.68 5.35
C SER A 177 -10.76 -3.17 5.63
N LEU A 178 -11.68 -3.88 4.95
CA LEU A 178 -11.79 -5.34 4.97
C LEU A 178 -11.39 -5.86 3.59
N ILE A 179 -10.32 -6.66 3.54
CA ILE A 179 -9.71 -7.07 2.28
C ILE A 179 -9.55 -8.58 2.26
N ASN A 180 -10.02 -9.22 1.19
CA ASN A 180 -9.77 -10.62 0.89
C ASN A 180 -8.93 -10.70 -0.39
N ALA A 181 -7.63 -10.80 -0.20
CA ALA A 181 -6.64 -10.90 -1.26
C ALA A 181 -6.10 -12.33 -1.32
N ARG A 182 -6.36 -13.05 -2.42
CA ARG A 182 -5.93 -14.45 -2.58
C ARG A 182 -5.33 -14.72 -3.94
N TYR A 183 -4.35 -15.62 -3.94
CA TYR A 183 -3.90 -16.31 -5.13
C TYR A 183 -4.99 -17.24 -5.65
N ILE A 184 -5.21 -17.24 -6.97
CA ILE A 184 -6.15 -18.15 -7.63
C ILE A 184 -5.56 -18.65 -8.93
N GLY A 185 -5.88 -19.89 -9.31
CA GLY A 185 -5.45 -20.46 -10.59
C GLY A 185 -3.93 -20.74 -10.63
N SER A 186 -3.32 -20.94 -9.47
CA SER A 186 -1.89 -21.23 -9.38
C SER A 186 -1.58 -22.63 -9.91
N LYS A 187 -0.56 -22.77 -10.78
CA LYS A 187 -0.10 -24.09 -11.22
C LYS A 187 0.55 -24.90 -10.10
N ASN A 188 1.14 -24.23 -9.12
CA ASN A 188 1.75 -24.87 -7.95
C ASN A 188 0.80 -24.76 -6.76
N LYS A 189 0.44 -25.92 -6.21
CA LYS A 189 -0.49 -26.04 -5.08
C LYS A 189 0.04 -25.43 -3.78
N ALA A 190 1.35 -25.16 -3.68
CA ALA A 190 1.95 -24.56 -2.49
C ALA A 190 1.48 -23.13 -2.20
N PHE A 191 0.89 -22.44 -3.19
CA PHE A 191 0.37 -21.09 -3.03
C PHE A 191 -1.04 -20.86 -3.60
N ASP A 192 -1.70 -21.88 -4.17
CA ASP A 192 -3.09 -21.74 -4.63
C ASP A 192 -4.04 -21.52 -3.44
N GLY A 193 -4.86 -20.46 -3.50
CA GLY A 193 -5.79 -20.10 -2.44
C GLY A 193 -5.17 -19.39 -1.23
N ASN A 194 -3.84 -19.26 -1.17
CA ASN A 194 -3.14 -18.52 -0.13
C ASN A 194 -3.43 -17.02 -0.20
N LEU A 195 -3.24 -16.33 0.93
CA LEU A 195 -3.32 -14.89 1.01
C LEU A 195 -2.17 -14.24 0.25
N VAL A 196 -2.47 -13.16 -0.45
CA VAL A 196 -1.46 -12.37 -1.16
C VAL A 196 -0.53 -11.69 -0.15
N GLU A 197 0.77 -11.68 -0.42
CA GLU A 197 1.75 -11.03 0.44
C GLU A 197 1.52 -9.53 0.61
N ASN A 198 1.81 -9.04 1.83
CA ASN A 198 1.71 -7.65 2.26
C ASN A 198 0.32 -7.03 2.10
N VAL A 199 -0.73 -7.86 2.16
CA VAL A 199 -2.12 -7.42 2.19
C VAL A 199 -2.78 -7.84 3.50
N PRO A 200 -2.91 -6.92 4.48
CA PRO A 200 -3.58 -7.22 5.73
C PRO A 200 -5.09 -7.32 5.50
N PRO A 201 -5.76 -8.36 6.03
CA PRO A 201 -7.19 -8.59 5.76
C PRO A 201 -8.10 -7.59 6.49
N VAL A 202 -7.60 -6.97 7.56
CA VAL A 202 -8.32 -5.96 8.34
C VAL A 202 -7.38 -4.82 8.68
N LEU A 203 -7.80 -3.61 8.36
CA LEU A 203 -7.18 -2.36 8.78
C LEU A 203 -8.23 -1.51 9.49
N VAL A 204 -7.90 -1.04 10.69
CA VAL A 204 -8.76 -0.11 11.43
C VAL A 204 -7.93 1.11 11.79
N ARG A 205 -8.47 2.29 11.52
CA ARG A 205 -7.93 3.56 12.03
C ARG A 205 -9.05 4.34 12.66
N SER A 206 -8.87 4.83 13.87
CA SER A 206 -9.83 5.72 14.50
C SER A 206 -9.11 6.85 15.20
N GLY A 207 -9.82 7.94 15.47
CA GLY A 207 -9.23 9.04 16.19
C GLY A 207 -10.25 10.03 16.71
N LEU A 208 -9.78 10.81 17.67
CA LEU A 208 -10.53 11.82 18.38
C LEU A 208 -9.71 13.11 18.34
N SER A 209 -10.28 14.18 17.81
CA SER A 209 -9.67 15.50 17.79
C SER A 209 -10.56 16.49 18.53
N PHE A 210 -10.06 17.04 19.63
CA PHE A 210 -10.74 18.05 20.43
C PHE A 210 -9.95 19.35 20.44
N GLY A 211 -10.60 20.47 20.13
CA GLY A 211 -9.94 21.75 20.17
C GLY A 211 -10.69 22.90 19.53
N ASN A 212 -9.95 23.98 19.27
CA ASN A 212 -10.39 25.17 18.55
C ASN A 212 -9.21 25.74 17.75
N GLN A 213 -9.29 27.00 17.32
CA GLN A 213 -8.20 27.66 16.60
C GLN A 213 -6.93 27.89 17.44
N LYS A 214 -7.02 27.87 18.78
CA LYS A 214 -5.89 28.10 19.70
C LYS A 214 -5.19 26.82 20.11
N PHE A 215 -5.92 25.75 20.36
CA PHE A 215 -5.32 24.46 20.70
C PHE A 215 -6.08 23.33 20.03
N ASN A 216 -5.39 22.23 19.72
CA ASN A 216 -6.03 21.01 19.26
C ASN A 216 -5.27 19.81 19.79
N ILE A 217 -5.99 18.89 20.42
CA ILE A 217 -5.48 17.62 20.93
C ILE A 217 -6.09 16.52 20.07
N THR A 218 -5.24 15.68 19.50
CA THR A 218 -5.64 14.57 18.63
C THR A 218 -5.08 13.27 19.18
N TYR A 219 -5.96 12.32 19.44
CA TYR A 219 -5.64 10.93 19.72
C TYR A 219 -5.94 10.10 18.47
N GLN A 220 -5.02 9.22 18.08
CA GLN A 220 -5.20 8.29 16.97
C GLN A 220 -4.93 6.87 17.44
N PHE A 221 -5.70 5.93 16.93
CA PHE A 221 -5.53 4.50 17.12
C PHE A 221 -5.48 3.83 15.75
N ALA A 222 -4.48 2.98 15.53
CA ALA A 222 -4.34 2.17 14.33
C ALA A 222 -4.21 0.71 14.71
N TYR A 223 -4.92 -0.16 14.02
CA TYR A 223 -4.79 -1.61 14.10
C TYR A 223 -4.62 -2.21 12.71
N GLN A 224 -3.66 -3.13 12.60
CA GLN A 224 -3.41 -3.91 11.40
C GLN A 224 -3.43 -5.39 11.77
N ALA A 225 -4.25 -6.17 11.07
CA ALA A 225 -4.29 -7.61 11.25
C ALA A 225 -3.04 -8.30 10.67
N LYS A 226 -2.84 -9.56 11.08
CA LYS A 226 -1.75 -10.41 10.61
C LYS A 226 -1.76 -10.49 9.08
N GLN A 227 -0.59 -10.35 8.48
CA GLN A 227 -0.36 -10.50 7.04
C GLN A 227 0.86 -11.39 6.79
N TYR A 228 1.09 -11.81 5.55
CA TYR A 228 2.24 -12.62 5.17
C TYR A 228 3.19 -11.83 4.28
N SER A 229 4.47 -12.12 4.33
CA SER A 229 5.47 -11.50 3.44
C SER A 229 5.78 -12.33 2.19
N ASP A 230 5.27 -13.56 2.12
CA ASP A 230 5.52 -14.53 1.07
C ASP A 230 4.24 -15.24 0.59
N ALA A 231 4.31 -15.76 -0.64
CA ALA A 231 3.19 -16.45 -1.29
C ALA A 231 2.84 -17.81 -0.67
N THR A 232 3.76 -18.45 0.06
CA THR A 232 3.50 -19.74 0.74
C THR A 232 2.74 -19.56 2.06
N ASN A 233 2.59 -18.32 2.52
CA ASN A 233 1.98 -17.98 3.81
C ASN A 233 2.68 -18.70 4.97
N ALA A 234 4.02 -18.73 4.93
CA ALA A 234 4.81 -19.32 6.01
C ALA A 234 4.55 -18.57 7.32
N GLU A 235 4.38 -19.28 8.44
CA GLU A 235 4.28 -18.60 9.75
C GLU A 235 5.65 -18.12 10.22
N SER A 236 6.69 -18.91 9.98
CA SER A 236 8.07 -18.59 10.34
C SER A 236 9.04 -19.26 9.37
N THR A 237 10.17 -18.60 9.12
CA THR A 237 11.29 -19.15 8.35
C THR A 237 12.59 -19.00 9.14
N PRO A 238 13.58 -19.90 8.98
CA PRO A 238 14.85 -19.83 9.74
C PRO A 238 15.62 -18.52 9.54
N THR A 239 15.49 -17.89 8.38
CA THR A 239 16.18 -16.62 8.04
C THR A 239 15.39 -15.38 8.47
N ALA A 240 14.12 -15.55 8.88
CA ALA A 240 13.18 -14.47 9.20
C ALA A 240 12.96 -13.43 8.07
N VAL A 241 13.42 -13.72 6.86
CA VAL A 241 13.21 -12.90 5.65
C VAL A 241 11.78 -13.03 5.14
N ASP A 242 11.23 -14.24 5.23
CA ASP A 242 9.86 -14.56 4.85
C ASP A 242 9.06 -15.01 6.08
N GLY A 243 7.74 -14.95 5.98
CA GLY A 243 6.81 -15.42 6.99
C GLY A 243 5.78 -14.40 7.43
N ALA A 244 5.06 -14.71 8.51
CA ALA A 244 3.99 -13.87 9.03
C ALA A 244 4.53 -12.57 9.64
N ILE A 245 3.82 -11.48 9.39
CA ILE A 245 3.94 -10.19 10.08
C ILE A 245 2.76 -10.15 11.05
N PRO A 246 3.01 -10.25 12.38
CA PRO A 246 1.96 -10.29 13.40
C PRO A 246 1.05 -9.07 13.36
N ALA A 247 -0.18 -9.25 13.84
CA ALA A 247 -1.08 -8.13 14.06
C ALA A 247 -0.49 -7.18 15.12
N PHE A 248 -0.69 -5.88 14.93
CA PHE A 248 -0.26 -4.86 15.89
C PHE A 248 -1.27 -3.73 15.99
N ASN A 249 -1.21 -3.01 17.10
CA ASN A 249 -1.92 -1.77 17.29
C ASN A 249 -0.99 -0.69 17.85
N VAL A 250 -1.22 0.55 17.45
CA VAL A 250 -0.42 1.70 17.84
C VAL A 250 -1.36 2.85 18.16
N MET A 251 -0.98 3.62 19.17
CA MET A 251 -1.72 4.77 19.65
C MET A 251 -0.82 5.99 19.60
N ASP A 252 -1.29 7.08 19.02
CA ASP A 252 -0.54 8.33 18.94
C ASP A 252 -1.34 9.46 19.58
N LEU A 253 -0.62 10.36 20.26
CA LEU A 253 -1.20 11.56 20.85
C LEU A 253 -0.45 12.78 20.32
N SER A 254 -1.18 13.74 19.76
CA SER A 254 -0.61 14.97 19.22
C SER A 254 -1.34 16.19 19.78
N VAL A 255 -0.60 17.25 20.05
CA VAL A 255 -1.09 18.52 20.58
C VAL A 255 -0.53 19.63 19.71
N SER A 256 -1.40 20.54 19.27
CA SER A 256 -0.99 21.81 18.68
C SER A 256 -1.49 22.97 19.54
N TYR A 257 -0.65 24.00 19.67
CA TYR A 257 -0.96 25.22 20.40
C TYR A 257 -0.51 26.44 19.61
N ASN A 258 -1.47 27.26 19.19
CA ASN A 258 -1.26 28.51 18.46
C ASN A 258 -1.20 29.68 19.44
N TRP A 259 -0.04 30.34 19.49
CA TRP A 259 0.20 31.54 20.27
C TRP A 259 0.80 32.66 19.40
N LYS A 260 -0.05 33.63 19.04
CA LYS A 260 0.31 34.77 18.17
C LYS A 260 0.92 34.29 16.85
N LYS A 261 2.21 34.57 16.61
CA LYS A 261 2.95 34.19 15.40
C LYS A 261 3.60 32.80 15.50
N PHE A 262 3.51 32.16 16.67
CA PHE A 262 4.11 30.88 16.96
C PHE A 262 3.05 29.78 17.03
N THR A 263 3.37 28.61 16.50
CA THR A 263 2.60 27.40 16.72
C THR A 263 3.54 26.31 17.20
N LEU A 264 3.25 25.75 18.38
CA LEU A 264 3.93 24.57 18.88
C LEU A 264 3.12 23.33 18.49
N TYR A 265 3.77 22.38 17.84
CA TYR A 265 3.26 21.02 17.63
C TYR A 265 4.11 20.08 18.47
N THR A 266 3.49 19.24 19.28
CA THR A 266 4.20 18.25 20.07
C THR A 266 3.34 16.99 20.19
N GLY A 267 3.97 15.85 20.44
CA GLY A 267 3.22 14.61 20.54
C GLY A 267 4.08 13.43 20.93
N VAL A 268 3.39 12.32 21.14
CA VAL A 268 3.96 11.01 21.44
C VAL A 268 3.43 10.05 20.38
N ASN A 269 4.34 9.48 19.60
CA ASN A 269 4.02 8.36 18.75
C ASN A 269 4.23 7.07 19.54
N ASN A 270 3.41 6.06 19.29
CA ASN A 270 3.46 4.78 20.00
C ASN A 270 3.37 4.95 21.53
N LEU A 271 2.29 5.60 21.98
CA LEU A 271 1.98 5.91 23.38
C LEU A 271 2.01 4.68 24.29
N ALA A 272 1.63 3.51 23.78
CA ALA A 272 1.64 2.24 24.52
C ALA A 272 3.01 1.54 24.56
N ASP A 273 4.02 2.06 23.85
CA ASP A 273 5.32 1.40 23.64
C ASP A 273 5.17 -0.03 23.08
N ALA A 274 4.27 -0.20 22.12
CA ALA A 274 4.04 -1.46 21.43
C ALA A 274 5.27 -1.84 20.62
N LYS A 275 5.74 -3.09 20.75
CA LYS A 275 6.83 -3.64 19.94
C LYS A 275 6.25 -4.38 18.74
N TYR A 276 6.51 -3.87 17.55
CA TYR A 276 6.00 -4.45 16.31
C TYR A 276 6.98 -4.22 15.16
N PHE A 277 6.72 -4.88 14.04
CA PHE A 277 7.42 -4.66 12.78
C PHE A 277 6.38 -4.66 11.65
N THR A 278 6.62 -3.86 10.62
CA THR A 278 5.65 -3.67 9.53
C THR A 278 5.99 -4.48 8.29
N ARG A 279 7.24 -4.91 8.15
CA ARG A 279 7.76 -5.56 6.96
C ARG A 279 8.87 -6.54 7.31
N ARG A 280 9.07 -7.48 6.39
CA ARG A 280 10.30 -8.28 6.31
C ARG A 280 11.01 -7.93 5.01
N ALA A 281 12.33 -7.84 5.05
CA ALA A 281 13.16 -7.48 3.92
C ALA A 281 14.12 -8.62 3.59
N ASP A 282 14.36 -8.82 2.29
CA ASP A 282 15.37 -9.76 1.77
C ASP A 282 16.76 -9.13 1.63
N GLY A 283 16.85 -7.79 1.75
CA GLY A 283 18.06 -7.00 1.58
C GLY A 283 18.16 -5.81 2.54
N TYR A 284 18.83 -4.73 2.10
CA TYR A 284 19.12 -3.54 2.92
C TYR A 284 17.86 -2.96 3.61
N PRO A 285 17.91 -2.57 4.90
CA PRO A 285 19.09 -2.36 5.77
C PRO A 285 19.68 -3.64 6.39
N GLY A 286 19.16 -4.81 6.03
CA GLY A 286 19.62 -6.12 6.45
C GLY A 286 18.47 -7.13 6.32
N PRO A 287 18.76 -8.39 5.92
CA PRO A 287 17.71 -9.40 5.80
C PRO A 287 17.05 -9.66 7.15
N GLY A 288 15.72 -9.77 7.17
CA GLY A 288 14.95 -10.05 8.38
C GLY A 288 13.79 -9.08 8.61
N ILE A 289 13.42 -8.87 9.87
CA ILE A 289 12.33 -7.98 10.26
C ILE A 289 12.76 -6.51 10.25
N MET A 290 11.85 -5.61 9.87
CA MET A 290 12.03 -4.17 9.99
C MET A 290 11.25 -3.66 11.21
N PRO A 291 11.89 -3.60 12.41
CA PRO A 291 11.21 -3.15 13.61
C PRO A 291 10.75 -1.70 13.43
N ALA A 292 9.55 -1.43 13.94
CA ALA A 292 9.05 -0.07 14.01
C ALA A 292 9.68 0.68 15.19
N ASP A 293 9.61 2.00 15.15
CA ASP A 293 10.10 2.84 16.23
C ASP A 293 9.35 2.55 17.53
N ILE A 294 10.10 2.52 18.63
CA ILE A 294 9.55 2.52 19.99
C ILE A 294 8.83 3.84 20.28
N ARG A 295 8.28 4.00 21.48
CA ARG A 295 7.70 5.27 21.92
C ARG A 295 8.67 6.43 21.65
N ASN A 296 8.23 7.40 20.85
CA ASN A 296 9.03 8.57 20.52
C ASN A 296 8.24 9.86 20.71
N TRP A 297 8.98 10.91 21.06
CA TRP A 297 8.46 12.23 21.37
C TRP A 297 8.98 13.21 20.32
N TYR A 298 8.13 14.13 19.91
CA TYR A 298 8.55 15.18 18.99
C TYR A 298 8.03 16.54 19.45
N ALA A 299 8.75 17.59 19.06
CA ALA A 299 8.35 18.97 19.23
C ALA A 299 8.82 19.79 18.02
N THR A 300 7.90 20.51 17.41
CA THR A 300 8.12 21.35 16.24
C THR A 300 7.55 22.73 16.51
N LEU A 301 8.37 23.77 16.35
CA LEU A 301 7.95 25.16 16.45
C LEU A 301 7.83 25.77 15.06
N GLN A 302 6.65 26.25 14.71
CA GLN A 302 6.39 27.01 13.48
C GLN A 302 6.30 28.50 13.80
N PHE A 303 6.90 29.33 12.95
CA PHE A 303 6.77 30.78 12.98
C PHE A 303 6.15 31.30 11.68
N LYS A 304 5.07 32.10 11.77
CA LYS A 304 4.41 32.73 10.60
C LYS A 304 4.73 34.21 10.54
N PHE A 305 5.35 34.63 9.43
CA PHE A 305 5.52 36.03 9.09
C PHE A 305 4.25 36.57 8.40
N THR A 306 3.53 37.48 9.05
CA THR A 306 2.48 38.26 8.37
C THR A 306 3.15 39.44 7.69
N LYS A 307 3.21 39.45 6.35
CA LYS A 307 3.56 40.64 5.59
C LYS A 307 2.34 41.55 5.62
N GLU A 308 2.42 42.68 6.32
CA GLU A 308 1.39 43.72 6.21
C GLU A 308 1.35 44.17 4.74
N LYS A 309 0.22 43.93 4.07
CA LYS A 309 -0.08 44.63 2.82
C LYS A 309 -0.29 46.09 3.20
N HIS A 310 0.72 46.93 2.98
CA HIS A 310 0.50 48.37 2.86
C HIS A 310 -0.46 48.58 1.69
N SER A 311 -1.74 48.84 2.00
CA SER A 311 -2.62 49.52 1.05
C SER A 311 -2.07 50.92 0.87
N LYS A 312 -1.64 51.24 -0.35
CA LYS A 312 -1.63 52.64 -0.79
C LYS A 312 -3.06 53.11 -1.00
#